data_AF-A0A2E8NAW5-F1
#
_entry.id   AF-A0A2E8NAW5-F1
#
_cell.length_a   1.000
_cell.length_b   1.000
_cell.length_c   1.000
_cell.angle_alpha   90.00
_cell.angle_beta   90.00
_cell.angle_gamma   90.00
#
_symmetry.space_group_name_H-M   'P 1'
#
loop_
_entity.id
_entity.type
_entity.pdbx_description
1 polymer ?
#
loop_
_entity_poly.entity_id
_entity_poly.type
_entity_poly.pdbx_seq_one_letter_code
_entity_poly.pdbx_strand_id
1 'polypeptide(L)' 'AGCDLPVAAHAVLVADDPEGELVLAGAVSSGDGSTLLREERRGTDGVALGRAVARHLLDDQGGLALLGR' A
#
# COMPACT_ATOMS: atom_id res chain seq x y z
N ALA A 1 -1.47 9.29 8.25
CA ALA A 1 -2.58 9.06 7.30
C ALA A 1 -3.69 10.04 7.62
N GLY A 2 -4.48 10.45 6.62
CA GLY A 2 -5.64 11.32 6.79
C GLY A 2 -6.68 10.95 5.72
N CYS A 3 -7.97 11.11 6.03
CA CYS A 3 -9.07 10.76 5.13
C CYS A 3 -9.06 11.57 3.81
N ASP A 4 -8.37 12.71 3.80
CA ASP A 4 -8.29 13.62 2.65
C ASP A 4 -7.14 13.27 1.69
N LEU A 5 -6.35 12.24 2.00
CA LEU A 5 -5.28 11.80 1.11
C LEU A 5 -5.81 10.76 0.11
N PRO A 6 -5.40 10.83 -1.17
CA PRO A 6 -5.76 9.85 -2.19
C PRO A 6 -4.94 8.54 -2.03
N VAL A 7 -5.17 7.85 -0.92
CA VAL A 7 -4.47 6.62 -0.53
C VAL A 7 -5.47 5.52 -0.20
N ALA A 8 -5.13 4.27 -0.55
CA ALA A 8 -5.94 3.11 -0.20
C ALA A 8 -5.06 1.96 0.27
N ALA A 9 -5.58 1.14 1.18
CA ALA A 9 -4.95 -0.08 1.63
C ALA A 9 -6.01 -1.12 1.98
N HIS A 10 -5.78 -2.36 1.56
CA HIS A 10 -6.66 -3.49 1.87
C HIS A 10 -5.81 -4.74 2.09
N ALA A 11 -6.01 -5.37 3.24
CA ALA A 11 -5.33 -6.61 3.61
C ALA A 11 -6.33 -7.75 3.73
N VAL A 12 -5.93 -8.93 3.27
CA VAL A 12 -6.66 -10.18 3.48
C VAL A 12 -5.73 -11.22 4.10
N LEU A 13 -6.27 -12.03 5.00
CA LEU A 13 -5.61 -13.26 5.44
C LEU A 13 -5.72 -14.31 4.33
N VAL A 14 -4.63 -15.01 4.07
CA VAL A 14 -4.64 -16.19 3.21
C VAL A 14 -5.38 -17.29 3.96
N ALA A 15 -6.49 -17.76 3.40
CA ALA A 15 -7.30 -18.81 4.01
C ALA A 15 -6.48 -20.10 4.11
N ASP A 16 -6.66 -20.82 5.20
CA ASP A 16 -6.03 -22.12 5.48
C ASP A 16 -4.48 -22.08 5.53
N ASP A 17 -3.87 -20.90 5.59
CA ASP A 17 -2.44 -20.75 5.83
C ASP A 17 -2.15 -20.81 7.34
N PRO A 18 -1.39 -21.82 7.83
CA PRO A 18 -1.15 -22.03 9.26
C PRO A 18 -0.20 -20.98 9.85
N GLU A 19 0.54 -20.24 9.02
CA GLU A 19 1.49 -19.20 9.42
C GLU A 19 0.81 -17.82 9.49
N GLY A 20 -0.43 -17.71 9.03
CA GLY A 20 -1.21 -16.48 9.04
C GLY A 20 -0.73 -15.47 8.01
N GLU A 21 -0.31 -15.93 6.82
CA GLU A 21 0.12 -15.04 5.74
C GLU A 21 -0.96 -14.01 5.37
N LEU A 22 -0.54 -12.76 5.19
CA LEU A 22 -1.36 -11.68 4.69
C LEU A 22 -1.02 -11.39 3.24
N VAL A 23 -2.02 -11.05 2.43
CA VAL A 23 -1.84 -10.30 1.18
C VAL A 23 -2.28 -8.87 1.43
N LEU A 24 -1.36 -7.92 1.26
CA LEU A 24 -1.61 -6.49 1.39
C LEU A 24 -1.52 -5.81 0.03
N ALA A 25 -2.63 -5.22 -0.42
CA ALA A 25 -2.65 -4.29 -1.53
C ALA A 25 -2.66 -2.84 -1.00
N GLY A 26 -1.78 -2.00 -1.52
CA GLY A 26 -1.71 -0.57 -1.26
C GLY A 26 -1.77 0.25 -2.55
N ALA A 27 -2.27 1.49 -2.47
CA ALA A 27 -2.32 2.39 -3.60
C ALA A 27 -2.19 3.87 -3.20
N VAL A 28 -1.67 4.67 -4.13
CA VAL A 28 -1.59 6.14 -4.07
C VAL A 28 -2.00 6.69 -5.44
N SER A 29 -2.88 7.69 -5.50
CA SER A 29 -3.23 8.36 -6.75
C SER A 29 -2.92 9.85 -6.73
N SER A 30 -2.81 10.46 -7.91
CA SER A 30 -2.87 11.91 -8.03
C SER A 30 -4.24 12.43 -7.60
N GLY A 31 -4.31 13.70 -7.18
CA GLY A 31 -5.58 14.33 -6.77
C GLY A 31 -6.62 14.43 -7.88
N ASP A 32 -6.19 14.46 -9.15
CA ASP A 32 -7.06 14.45 -10.32
C ASP A 32 -7.37 13.04 -10.86
N GLY A 33 -6.80 12.00 -10.24
CA GLY A 33 -6.99 10.60 -10.63
C GLY A 33 -6.30 10.18 -11.94
N SER A 34 -5.53 11.05 -12.59
CA SER A 34 -4.82 10.74 -13.84
C SER A 34 -3.70 9.70 -13.67
N THR A 35 -3.16 9.58 -12.46
CA THR A 35 -2.10 8.63 -12.11
C THR A 35 -2.51 7.78 -10.92
N LEU A 36 -2.28 6.46 -11.00
CA LEU A 36 -2.51 5.49 -9.93
C LEU A 36 -1.30 4.56 -9.80
N LEU A 37 -0.68 4.57 -8.62
CA LEU A 37 0.36 3.64 -8.22
C LEU A 37 -0.26 2.55 -7.34
N ARG A 38 0.13 1.30 -7.57
CA ARG A 38 -0.36 0.13 -6.81
C ARG A 38 0.80 -0.79 -6.49
N GLU A 39 0.73 -1.41 -5.32
CA GLU A 39 1.68 -2.42 -4.89
C GLU A 39 0.92 -3.51 -4.13
N GLU A 40 1.29 -4.76 -4.38
CA GLU A 40 0.79 -5.92 -3.63
C GLU A 40 1.97 -6.73 -3.10
N ARG A 41 1.94 -7.06 -1.81
CA ARG A 41 2.95 -7.92 -1.19
C ARG A 41 2.30 -8.93 -0.25
N ARG A 42 3.05 -9.99 0.01
CA ARG A 42 2.70 -11.02 0.99
C ARG A 42 3.68 -11.06 2.14
N GLY A 43 3.20 -11.49 3.30
CA GLY A 43 4.05 -11.73 4.47
C GLY A 43 3.24 -11.95 5.74
N THR A 44 3.92 -12.45 6.78
CA THR A 44 3.32 -12.80 8.07
C THR A 44 3.47 -11.69 9.12
N ASP A 45 4.45 -10.78 8.96
CA ASP A 45 4.56 -9.57 9.79
C ASP A 45 3.84 -8.40 9.12
N GLY A 46 2.61 -8.14 9.56
CA GLY A 46 1.78 -7.06 9.01
C GLY A 46 2.37 -5.66 9.14
N VAL A 47 3.17 -5.39 10.18
CA VAL A 47 3.80 -4.07 10.37
C VAL A 47 4.96 -3.88 9.40
N ALA A 48 5.82 -4.90 9.27
CA ALA A 48 6.90 -4.88 8.29
C ALA A 48 6.34 -4.81 6.86
N LEU A 49 5.30 -5.59 6.58
CA LEU A 49 4.61 -5.62 5.28
C LEU A 49 4.04 -4.25 4.90
N GLY A 50 3.30 -3.61 5.81
CA GLY A 50 2.74 -2.27 5.58
C GLY A 50 3.82 -1.21 5.32
N ARG A 51 4.93 -1.26 6.06
CA ARG A 51 6.07 -0.35 5.84
C ARG A 51 6.74 -0.61 4.49
N ALA A 52 6.89 -1.86 4.08
CA ALA A 52 7.48 -2.21 2.80
C ALA A 52 6.63 -1.71 1.63
N VAL A 53 5.31 -1.94 1.68
CA VAL A 53 4.36 -1.44 0.67
C VAL A 53 4.38 0.09 0.61
N ALA A 54 4.34 0.77 1.76
CA ALA A 54 4.37 2.23 1.80
C ALA A 54 5.67 2.82 1.23
N ARG A 55 6.83 2.28 1.59
CA ARG A 55 8.13 2.73 1.05
C ARG A 55 8.22 2.52 -0.45
N HIS A 56 7.81 1.35 -0.93
CA HIS A 56 7.84 1.07 -2.36
C HIS A 56 6.98 2.07 -3.14
N LEU A 57 5.76 2.34 -2.66
CA LEU A 57 4.85 3.29 -3.31
C LEU A 57 5.37 4.73 -3.26
N LEU A 58 5.88 5.17 -2.10
CA LEU A 58 6.24 6.57 -1.88
C LEU A 58 7.63 6.92 -2.44
N ASP A 59 8.60 6.04 -2.21
CA ASP A 59 10.02 6.30 -2.44
C ASP A 59 10.48 5.72 -3.79
N ASP A 60 10.10 4.46 -4.08
CA ASP A 60 10.58 3.77 -5.29
C ASP A 60 9.73 4.09 -6.53
N GLN A 61 8.41 4.23 -6.36
CA GLN A 61 7.45 4.52 -7.43
C GLN A 61 7.10 6.02 -7.55
N GLY A 62 7.70 6.88 -6.72
CA GLY A 62 7.51 8.33 -6.77
C GLY A 62 6.15 8.83 -6.25
N GLY A 63 5.40 8.00 -5.52
CA GLY A 63 4.08 8.35 -5.00
C GLY A 63 4.07 9.55 -4.05
N LEU A 64 5.21 9.90 -3.46
CA LEU A 64 5.33 11.13 -2.68
C LEU A 64 4.99 12.38 -3.51
N ALA A 65 5.36 12.41 -4.79
CA ALA A 65 5.08 13.53 -5.68
C ALA A 65 3.58 13.68 -6.01
N LEU A 66 2.81 12.59 -5.93
CA LEU A 66 1.37 12.59 -6.19
C LEU A 66 0.55 13.19 -5.04
N LEU A 67 1.13 13.24 -3.82
CA LEU A 67 0.46 13.73 -2.62
C LEU A 67 0.52 15.25 -2.45
N GLY A 68 1.12 15.98 -3.40
CA GLY A 68 1.05 17.45 -3.49
C GLY A 68 1.67 18.19 -2.30
N ARG A 69 2.80 17.72 -1.77
CA ARG A 69 3.50 18.32 -0.62
C ARG A 69 4.74 19.08 -1.05
#